data_AF-A0A432TUB8-F1
#
_entry.id   AF-A0A432TUB8-F1
#
_cell.length_a   1.000
_cell.length_b   1.000
_cell.length_c   1.000
_cell.angle_alpha   90.00
_cell.angle_beta   90.00
_cell.angle_gamma   90.00
#
_symmetry.space_group_name_H-M   'P 1'
#
loop_
_entity.id
_entity.type
_entity.pdbx_description
1 polymer ?
#
loop_
_entity_poly.entity_id
_entity_poly.type
_entity_poly.pdbx_seq_one_letter_code
_entity_poly.pdbx_strand_id
1 'polypeptide(L)'
;NEVEQSKYSFEIADTEVLFRQFDEAEAMNEKLIEESLPYPAYEQVMKASHFFNLLDARHAISVTDRARFIRRIRAMSQKVAQTYYDSREALGFPLVEKK
;
A
#
# COMPACT_ATOMS: atom_id res chain seq x y z
N ASN A 1 -7.87 23.45 5.20
CA ASN A 1 -7.22 22.12 5.22
C ASN A 1 -7.86 21.16 6.22
N GLU A 2 -7.67 21.28 7.55
CA GLU A 2 -8.14 20.25 8.51
C GLU A 2 -9.66 20.00 8.52
N VAL A 3 -10.46 21.07 8.47
CA VAL A 3 -11.94 20.97 8.41
C VAL A 3 -12.39 20.25 7.12
N GLU A 4 -11.79 20.60 5.99
CA GLU A 4 -12.12 20.03 4.68
C GLU A 4 -11.73 18.55 4.61
N GLN A 5 -10.53 18.22 5.08
CA GLN A 5 -10.02 16.84 5.10
C GLN A 5 -10.81 15.94 6.04
N SER A 6 -11.24 16.47 7.19
CA SER A 6 -12.11 15.74 8.13
C SER A 6 -13.46 15.47 7.50
N LYS A 7 -14.10 16.48 6.91
CA LYS A 7 -15.37 16.31 6.21
C LYS A 7 -15.27 15.29 5.09
N TYR A 8 -14.20 15.34 4.29
CA TYR A 8 -13.96 14.33 3.26
C TYR A 8 -13.83 12.93 3.85
N SER A 9 -12.92 12.74 4.81
CA SER A 9 -12.57 11.43 5.36
C SER A 9 -13.69 10.78 6.16
N PHE A 10 -14.51 11.56 6.87
CA PHE A 10 -15.55 11.04 7.75
C PHE A 10 -16.94 11.02 7.12
N GLU A 11 -17.23 11.85 6.11
CA GLU A 11 -18.60 12.01 5.60
C GLU A 11 -18.73 11.73 4.10
N ILE A 12 -17.81 12.25 3.28
CA ILE A 12 -18.01 12.34 1.82
C ILE A 12 -17.33 11.22 1.04
N ALA A 13 -16.20 10.69 1.50
CA ALA A 13 -15.42 9.72 0.73
C ALA A 13 -16.27 8.48 0.37
N ASP A 14 -16.28 8.15 -0.92
CA ASP A 14 -17.05 7.05 -1.49
C ASP A 14 -16.38 5.71 -1.18
N THR A 15 -17.00 4.94 -0.30
CA THR A 15 -16.44 3.68 0.20
C THR A 15 -16.37 2.61 -0.89
N GLU A 16 -17.30 2.58 -1.85
CA GLU A 16 -17.30 1.59 -2.93
C GLU A 16 -16.12 1.82 -3.88
N VAL A 17 -15.87 3.09 -4.23
CA VAL A 17 -14.69 3.48 -5.01
C VAL A 17 -13.40 3.14 -4.25
N LEU A 18 -13.32 3.47 -2.96
CA LEU A 18 -12.13 3.19 -2.15
C LEU A 18 -11.82 1.70 -2.03
N PHE A 19 -12.83 0.82 -1.90
CA PHE A 19 -12.61 -0.62 -1.92
C PHE A 19 -12.01 -1.08 -3.25
N ARG A 20 -12.58 -0.65 -4.39
CA ARG A 20 -12.02 -0.97 -5.72
C ARG A 20 -10.59 -0.47 -5.86
N GLN A 21 -10.31 0.76 -5.46
CA GLN A 21 -8.97 1.36 -5.54
C GLN A 21 -7.95 0.62 -4.67
N PHE A 22 -8.38 0.12 -3.50
CA PHE A 22 -7.52 -0.75 -2.68
C PHE A 22 -7.14 -2.02 -3.45
N ASP A 23 -8.14 -2.72 -4.00
CA ASP A 23 -7.93 -3.98 -4.72
C ASP A 23 -7.10 -3.78 -6.01
N GLU A 24 -7.32 -2.67 -6.73
CA GLU A 24 -6.52 -2.27 -7.90
C GLU A 24 -5.07 -1.97 -7.52
N ALA A 25 -4.83 -1.28 -6.40
CA ALA A 25 -3.48 -1.01 -5.91
C ALA A 25 -2.76 -2.30 -5.51
N GLU A 26 -3.45 -3.24 -4.88
CA GLU A 26 -2.90 -4.57 -4.57
C GLU A 26 -2.54 -5.34 -5.86
N ALA A 27 -3.47 -5.43 -6.81
CA ALA A 27 -3.21 -6.12 -8.08
C ALA A 27 -2.06 -5.49 -8.88
N MET A 28 -1.96 -4.16 -8.89
CA MET A 28 -0.86 -3.46 -9.55
C MET A 28 0.47 -3.65 -8.81
N ASN A 29 0.46 -3.69 -7.48
CA ASN A 29 1.65 -4.05 -6.69
C ASN A 29 2.17 -5.42 -7.13
N GLU A 30 1.30 -6.43 -7.23
CA GLU A 30 1.72 -7.78 -7.63
C GLU A 30 2.37 -7.81 -9.02
N LYS A 31 1.76 -7.16 -10.02
CA LYS A 31 2.35 -7.03 -11.36
C LYS A 31 3.73 -6.35 -11.34
N LEU A 32 3.87 -5.27 -10.56
CA LEU A 32 5.13 -4.54 -10.47
C LEU A 32 6.23 -5.34 -9.75
N ILE A 33 5.84 -6.21 -8.82
CA ILE A 33 6.76 -7.16 -8.17
C ILE A 33 7.26 -8.20 -9.18
N GLU A 34 6.37 -8.75 -10.02
CA GLU A 34 6.74 -9.69 -11.08
C GLU A 34 7.73 -9.08 -12.08
N GLU A 35 7.57 -7.79 -12.39
CA GLU A 35 8.48 -7.02 -13.24
C GLU A 35 9.75 -6.52 -12.53
N SER A 36 9.97 -6.90 -11.26
CA SER A 36 11.13 -6.47 -10.45
C SER A 36 11.26 -4.95 -10.32
N LEU A 37 10.13 -4.24 -10.19
CA LEU A 37 10.03 -2.78 -10.05
C LEU A 37 9.65 -2.37 -8.61
N PRO A 38 10.59 -2.40 -7.65
CA PRO A 38 10.27 -2.22 -6.23
C PRO A 38 9.78 -0.81 -5.87
N TYR A 39 10.31 0.25 -6.49
CA TYR A 39 9.88 1.62 -6.17
C TYR A 39 8.44 1.90 -6.61
N PRO A 40 8.03 1.63 -7.87
CA PRO A 40 6.63 1.73 -8.25
C PRO A 40 5.72 0.81 -7.43
N ALA A 41 6.18 -0.41 -7.08
CA ALA A 41 5.41 -1.32 -6.24
C ALA A 41 5.19 -0.73 -4.83
N TYR A 42 6.18 -0.04 -4.27
CA TYR A 42 6.05 0.66 -2.98
C TYR A 42 5.01 1.79 -3.02
N GLU A 43 4.92 2.54 -4.12
CA GLU A 43 3.89 3.58 -4.26
C GLU A 43 2.48 2.99 -4.20
N GLN A 44 2.28 1.77 -4.71
CA GLN A 44 1.00 1.07 -4.59
C GLN A 44 0.69 0.66 -3.14
N VAL A 45 1.69 0.30 -2.34
CA VAL A 45 1.53 0.07 -0.89
C VAL A 45 1.03 1.35 -0.22
N MET A 46 1.63 2.50 -0.54
CA MET A 46 1.24 3.78 0.04
C MET A 46 -0.20 4.15 -0.32
N LYS A 47 -0.61 3.91 -1.57
CA LYS A 47 -2.00 4.08 -2.01
C LYS A 47 -2.96 3.18 -1.24
N ALA A 48 -2.69 1.87 -1.19
CA ALA A 48 -3.51 0.90 -0.46
C ALA A 48 -3.64 1.27 1.03
N SER A 49 -2.55 1.68 1.67
CA SER A 49 -2.54 2.17 3.06
C SER A 49 -3.43 3.41 3.24
N HIS A 50 -3.35 4.36 2.31
CA HIS A 50 -4.19 5.56 2.34
C HIS A 50 -5.68 5.25 2.17
N PHE A 51 -6.03 4.41 1.19
CA PHE A 51 -7.42 4.00 0.96
C PHE A 51 -7.98 3.23 2.16
N PHE A 52 -7.19 2.34 2.76
CA PHE A 52 -7.54 1.67 4.01
C PHE A 52 -7.85 2.67 5.13
N ASN A 53 -7.02 3.69 5.32
CA ASN A 53 -7.25 4.70 6.37
C ASN A 53 -8.55 5.48 6.14
N LEU A 54 -8.86 5.83 4.89
CA LEU A 54 -10.14 6.48 4.56
C LEU A 54 -11.33 5.56 4.81
N LEU A 55 -11.22 4.28 4.45
CA LEU A 55 -12.26 3.29 4.72
C LEU A 55 -12.47 3.05 6.23
N ASP A 56 -11.39 3.03 7.02
CA ASP A 56 -11.43 2.91 8.50
C ASP A 56 -12.11 4.16 9.10
N ALA A 57 -11.76 5.37 8.61
CA ALA A 57 -12.37 6.63 9.03
C ALA A 57 -13.87 6.73 8.66
N ARG A 58 -14.28 6.19 7.50
CA ARG A 58 -15.69 6.08 7.10
C ARG A 58 -16.47 5.01 7.87
N HIS A 59 -15.83 4.28 8.80
CA HIS A 59 -16.39 3.12 9.48
C HIS A 59 -16.94 2.05 8.52
N ALA A 60 -16.34 1.94 7.34
CA ALA A 60 -16.78 1.02 6.28
C ALA A 60 -16.22 -0.41 6.45
N ILE A 61 -15.33 -0.61 7.43
CA ILE A 61 -14.59 -1.85 7.66
C ILE A 61 -14.91 -2.35 9.08
N SER A 62 -15.32 -3.61 9.23
CA SER A 62 -15.51 -4.22 10.55
C SER A 62 -14.17 -4.49 11.25
N VAL A 63 -14.17 -4.74 12.56
CA VAL A 63 -12.95 -5.11 13.31
C VAL A 63 -12.23 -6.31 12.69
N THR A 64 -12.99 -7.33 12.26
CA THR A 64 -12.42 -8.51 11.60
C THR A 64 -11.86 -8.17 10.22
N ASP A 65 -12.54 -7.32 9.46
CA ASP A 65 -12.05 -6.85 8.17
C ASP A 65 -10.77 -6.04 8.32
N ARG A 66 -10.66 -5.18 9.34
CA ARG A 66 -9.50 -4.33 9.60
C ARG A 66 -8.22 -5.15 9.71
N ALA A 67 -8.26 -6.25 10.46
CA ALA A 67 -7.13 -7.17 10.56
C ALA A 67 -6.76 -7.83 9.21
N ARG A 68 -7.75 -8.10 8.33
CA ARG A 68 -7.50 -8.62 6.97
C ARG A 68 -6.80 -7.58 6.10
N PHE A 69 -7.28 -6.34 6.06
CA PHE A 69 -6.66 -5.26 5.29
C PHE A 69 -5.21 -5.00 5.74
N ILE A 70 -4.96 -4.95 7.05
CA ILE A 70 -3.60 -4.78 7.58
C ILE A 70 -2.67 -5.92 7.13
N ARG A 71 -3.15 -7.17 7.13
CA ARG A 71 -2.36 -8.32 6.63
C ARG A 71 -2.04 -8.20 5.14
N ARG A 72 -3.00 -7.75 4.33
CA ARG A 72 -2.81 -7.50 2.88
C ARG A 72 -1.74 -6.44 2.63
N ILE A 73 -1.87 -5.27 3.25
CA ILE A 73 -0.86 -4.19 3.15
C ILE A 73 0.52 -4.69 3.59
N ARG A 74 0.59 -5.43 4.71
CA ARG A 74 1.85 -6.01 5.19
C ARG A 74 2.47 -6.96 4.16
N ALA A 75 1.67 -7.84 3.54
CA ALA A 75 2.16 -8.76 2.53
C ALA A 75 2.73 -8.02 1.31
N MET A 76 2.04 -6.98 0.84
CA MET A 76 2.54 -6.11 -0.24
C MET A 76 3.90 -5.49 0.14
N SER A 77 4.00 -4.88 1.33
CA SER A 77 5.25 -4.27 1.82
C SER A 77 6.40 -5.28 1.93
N GLN A 78 6.12 -6.51 2.37
CA GLN A 78 7.12 -7.57 2.47
C GLN A 78 7.65 -7.98 1.09
N LYS A 79 6.77 -8.16 0.09
CA LYS A 79 7.16 -8.44 -1.29
C LYS A 79 8.04 -7.32 -1.86
N VAL A 80 7.67 -6.06 -1.62
CA VAL A 80 8.44 -4.89 -2.04
C VAL A 80 9.84 -4.89 -1.43
N ALA A 81 9.94 -5.12 -0.11
CA ALA A 81 11.22 -5.14 0.58
C ALA A 81 12.15 -6.24 0.05
N GLN A 82 11.60 -7.45 -0.18
CA GLN A 82 12.36 -8.55 -0.78
C GLN A 82 12.83 -8.22 -2.19
N THR A 83 11.93 -7.75 -3.06
CA THR A 83 12.26 -7.35 -4.44
C THR A 83 13.31 -6.25 -4.48
N TYR A 84 13.24 -5.29 -3.56
CA TYR A 84 14.26 -4.26 -3.42
C TYR A 84 15.61 -4.86 -3.03
N TYR A 85 15.63 -5.72 -2.01
CA TYR A 85 16.84 -6.41 -1.55
C TYR A 85 17.50 -7.18 -2.70
N ASP A 86 16.73 -8.02 -3.39
CA ASP A 86 17.20 -8.84 -4.52
C ASP A 86 17.79 -7.94 -5.63
N SER A 87 17.13 -6.80 -5.93
CA SER A 87 17.65 -5.83 -6.90
C SER A 87 18.99 -5.22 -6.47
N ARG A 88 19.19 -4.99 -5.16
CA ARG A 88 20.46 -4.46 -4.65
C ARG A 88 21.54 -5.54 -4.65
N GLU A 89 21.19 -6.76 -4.27
CA GLU A 89 22.09 -7.92 -4.27
C GLU A 89 22.63 -8.21 -5.68
N ALA A 90 21.76 -8.20 -6.70
CA ALA A 90 22.14 -8.38 -8.10
C ALA A 90 23.15 -7.32 -8.60
N LEU A 91 23.14 -6.13 -7.99
CA LEU A 91 24.08 -5.04 -8.27
C LEU A 91 25.32 -5.07 -7.36
N GLY A 92 25.48 -6.07 -6.49
CA GLY A 92 26.58 -6.17 -5.54
C GLY A 92 26.49 -5.15 -4.39
N PHE A 93 25.28 -4.74 -4.01
CA PHE A 93 25.00 -3.74 -2.97
C PHE A 93 25.76 -2.40 -3.17
N PRO A 94 25.51 -1.67 -4.27
CA PRO A 94 26.30 -0.50 -4.67
C PRO A 94 26.24 0.67 -3.67
N LEU A 95 25.28 0.67 -2.74
CA LEU A 95 25.09 1.70 -1.72
C LEU A 95 25.67 1.32 -0.35
N VAL A 96 26.19 0.10 -0.20
CA VAL A 96 26.84 -0.32 1.04
C VAL A 96 28.31 0.09 0.97
N GLU A 97 28.70 1.01 1.85
CA GLU A 97 30.12 1.37 2.00
C GLU A 97 30.91 0.12 2.40
N LYS A 98 32.00 -0.16 1.65
CA LYS A 98 32.97 -1.17 2.08
C LYS A 98 33.68 -0.61 3.32
N LYS A 99 33.49 -1.28 4.46
CA LYS A 99 34.23 -1.00 5.69
C LYS A 99 35.73 -1.22 5.51
#